data_AF-A0AAV8ZM39-F1
#
_entry.id   AF-A0AAV8ZM39-F1
#
_cell.length_a   1.000
_cell.length_b   1.000
_cell.length_c   1.000
_cell.angle_alpha   90.00
_cell.angle_beta   90.00
_cell.angle_gamma   90.00
#
_symmetry.space_group_name_H-M   'P 1'
#
loop_
_entity.id
_entity.type
_entity.pdbx_description
1 polymer ?
#
loop_
_entity_poly.entity_id
_entity_poly.type
_entity_poly.pdbx_seq_one_letter_code
_entity_poly.pdbx_strand_id
1 'polypeptide(L)'
;MSIRCASRNFGVPRGTIQDRLHGRVPEKPGKMGPSTILTQEKEQAIVDWLISLAKVGFARKKSDLLKTVEKIIKDDKRNTPFKDGGPGNQWYSSFLTTYPILVQRTAESINMGRAVITEEYIRSWFTELRSFCQRKIV
;
A
#
# COMPACT_ATOMS: atom_id res chain seq x y z
N MET A 1 -25.11 34.82 -4.53
CA MET A 1 -23.99 35.65 -4.00
C MET A 1 -23.10 36.07 -5.17
N SER A 2 -22.67 37.33 -5.26
CA SER A 2 -21.79 37.77 -6.36
C SER A 2 -20.35 37.27 -6.18
N ILE A 3 -19.56 37.14 -7.25
CA ILE A 3 -18.15 36.69 -7.19
C ILE A 3 -17.32 37.58 -6.24
N ARG A 4 -17.59 38.89 -6.22
CA ARG A 4 -16.92 39.84 -5.30
C ARG A 4 -17.31 39.60 -3.84
N CYS A 5 -18.60 39.37 -3.58
CA CYS A 5 -19.09 39.03 -2.25
C CYS A 5 -18.48 37.70 -1.77
N ALA A 6 -18.43 36.69 -2.64
CA ALA A 6 -17.77 35.41 -2.38
C ALA A 6 -16.28 35.57 -2.03
N SER A 7 -15.56 36.36 -2.82
CA SER A 7 -14.14 36.62 -2.60
C SER A 7 -13.87 37.25 -1.23
N ARG A 8 -14.70 38.22 -0.83
CA ARG A 8 -14.57 38.88 0.48
C ARG A 8 -14.96 37.95 1.63
N ASN A 9 -16.03 37.18 1.47
CA ASN A 9 -16.57 36.34 2.55
C ASN A 9 -15.71 35.10 2.81
N PHE A 10 -15.07 34.56 1.76
CA PHE A 10 -14.29 33.32 1.83
C PHE A 10 -12.77 33.53 1.68
N GLY A 11 -12.29 34.77 1.49
CA GLY A 11 -10.86 35.07 1.32
C GLY A 11 -10.23 34.46 0.06
N VAL A 12 -11.04 33.92 -0.87
CA VAL A 12 -10.56 33.32 -2.12
C VAL A 12 -10.43 34.41 -3.18
N PRO A 13 -9.32 34.50 -3.94
CA PRO A 13 -9.18 35.47 -5.00
C PRO A 13 -10.31 35.37 -6.04
N ARG A 14 -10.80 36.51 -6.50
CA ARG A 14 -11.86 36.61 -7.51
C ARG A 14 -11.54 35.76 -8.75
N GLY A 15 -10.29 35.79 -9.21
CA GLY A 15 -9.82 35.04 -10.38
C GLY A 15 -10.03 33.53 -10.21
N THR A 16 -9.68 32.97 -9.06
CA THR A 16 -9.86 31.55 -8.75
C THR A 16 -11.33 31.12 -8.80
N ILE A 17 -12.23 31.95 -8.26
CA ILE A 17 -13.68 31.68 -8.31
C ILE A 17 -14.18 31.75 -9.75
N GLN A 18 -13.71 32.74 -10.51
CA GLN A 18 -14.07 32.95 -11.91
C GLN A 18 -13.56 31.82 -12.81
N ASP A 19 -12.33 31.35 -12.63
CA ASP A 19 -11.75 30.25 -13.40
C ASP A 19 -12.45 28.92 -13.14
N ARG A 20 -12.90 28.67 -11.89
CA ARG A 20 -13.77 27.52 -11.57
C ARG A 20 -15.14 27.64 -12.22
N LEU A 21 -15.75 28.83 -12.18
CA LEU A 21 -17.08 29.07 -12.77
C LEU A 21 -17.07 28.94 -14.30
N HIS A 22 -15.98 29.32 -14.95
CA HIS A 22 -15.76 29.16 -16.39
C HIS A 22 -15.21 27.77 -16.79
N GLY A 23 -15.03 26.85 -15.84
CA GLY A 23 -14.54 25.49 -16.11
C GLY A 23 -13.08 25.42 -16.57
N ARG A 24 -12.31 26.51 -16.44
CA ARG A 24 -10.86 26.52 -16.76
C ARG A 24 -10.05 25.67 -15.79
N VAL A 25 -10.55 25.55 -14.55
CA VAL A 25 -9.99 24.69 -13.52
C VAL A 25 -11.02 23.60 -13.21
N PRO A 26 -10.66 22.31 -13.27
CA PRO A 26 -11.57 21.24 -12.89
C PRO A 26 -12.02 21.39 -11.42
N GLU A 27 -13.27 21.04 -11.13
CA GLU A 27 -13.84 21.15 -9.77
C GLU A 27 -13.10 20.27 -8.77
N LYS A 28 -12.61 19.11 -9.21
CA LYS A 28 -11.82 18.20 -8.38
C LYS A 28 -10.40 18.75 -8.26
N PRO A 29 -9.80 18.76 -7.05
CA PRO A 29 -8.39 19.06 -6.90
C PRO A 29 -7.58 18.06 -7.74
N GLY A 30 -6.97 18.54 -8.81
CA GLY A 30 -6.04 17.74 -9.60
C GLY A 30 -4.81 17.43 -8.77
N LYS A 31 -4.35 16.18 -8.78
CA LYS A 31 -3.00 15.87 -8.26
C LYS A 31 -1.99 16.57 -9.18
N MET A 32 -1.15 17.42 -8.59
CA MET A 32 -0.02 17.99 -9.30
C MET A 32 1.04 16.91 -9.51
N GLY A 33 1.41 16.67 -10.76
CA GLY A 33 2.46 15.70 -11.11
C GLY A 33 2.11 14.86 -12.34
N PRO A 34 3.10 14.15 -12.90
CA PRO A 34 2.88 13.24 -14.02
C PRO A 34 1.92 12.11 -13.62
N SER A 35 1.11 11.67 -14.57
CA SER A 35 0.22 10.52 -14.40
C SER A 35 1.01 9.26 -14.05
N THR A 36 0.44 8.41 -13.21
CA THR A 36 1.00 7.08 -12.93
C THR A 36 1.17 6.28 -14.21
N ILE A 37 2.24 5.50 -14.28
CA ILE A 37 2.60 4.68 -15.46
C ILE A 37 1.60 3.53 -15.65
N LEU A 38 1.05 3.04 -14.53
CA LEU A 38 -0.09 2.16 -14.50
C LEU A 38 -1.37 2.97 -14.34
N THR A 39 -2.45 2.47 -14.94
CA THR A 39 -3.78 3.03 -14.69
C THR A 39 -4.15 2.78 -13.22
N GLN A 40 -4.89 3.70 -12.62
CA GLN A 40 -5.27 3.62 -11.20
C GLN A 40 -5.98 2.29 -10.87
N GLU A 41 -6.79 1.77 -11.79
CA GLU A 41 -7.45 0.47 -11.65
C GLU A 41 -6.47 -0.70 -11.53
N LYS A 42 -5.38 -0.69 -12.33
CA LYS A 42 -4.36 -1.74 -12.29
C LYS A 42 -3.54 -1.65 -11.00
N GLU A 43 -3.19 -0.44 -10.58
CA GLU A 43 -2.52 -0.25 -9.30
C GLU A 43 -3.39 -0.73 -8.13
N GLN A 44 -4.68 -0.43 -8.15
CA GLN A 44 -5.61 -0.89 -7.12
C GLN A 44 -5.69 -2.42 -7.08
N ALA A 45 -5.77 -3.09 -8.23
CA ALA A 45 -5.74 -4.54 -8.29
C ALA A 45 -4.46 -5.14 -7.69
N ILE A 46 -3.30 -4.49 -7.89
CA ILE A 46 -2.03 -4.90 -7.29
C ILE A 46 -2.07 -4.70 -5.77
N VAL A 47 -2.63 -3.59 -5.28
CA VAL A 47 -2.80 -3.31 -3.84
C VAL A 47 -3.68 -4.37 -3.19
N ASP A 48 -4.83 -4.69 -3.79
CA ASP A 48 -5.77 -5.68 -3.28
C ASP A 48 -5.14 -7.08 -3.26
N TRP A 49 -4.39 -7.41 -4.31
CA TRP A 49 -3.60 -8.64 -4.37
C TRP A 49 -2.56 -8.71 -3.24
N LEU A 50 -1.79 -7.64 -3.00
CA LEU A 50 -0.81 -7.57 -1.91
C LEU A 50 -1.47 -7.73 -0.53
N ILE A 51 -2.61 -7.08 -0.31
CA ILE A 51 -3.37 -7.16 0.95
C ILE A 51 -3.89 -8.59 1.16
N SER A 52 -4.44 -9.22 0.12
CA SER A 52 -4.93 -10.60 0.22
C SER A 52 -3.81 -11.58 0.57
N LEU A 53 -2.64 -11.45 -0.08
CA LEU A 53 -1.47 -12.27 0.25
C LEU A 53 -0.96 -12.04 1.67
N ALA A 54 -0.94 -10.78 2.12
CA ALA A 54 -0.56 -10.46 3.50
C ALA A 54 -1.53 -11.06 4.53
N LYS A 55 -2.84 -11.10 4.25
CA LYS A 55 -3.85 -11.73 5.12
C LYS A 55 -3.63 -13.23 5.29
N VAL A 56 -3.16 -13.92 4.25
CA VAL A 56 -2.83 -15.36 4.29
C VAL A 56 -1.46 -15.62 4.93
N GLY A 57 -0.69 -14.58 5.26
CA GLY A 57 0.64 -14.69 5.86
C GLY A 57 1.79 -14.74 4.85
N PHE A 58 1.50 -14.60 3.56
CA PHE A 58 2.50 -14.59 2.49
C PHE A 58 2.83 -13.16 2.03
N ALA A 59 3.42 -12.36 2.92
CA ALA A 59 3.87 -11.02 2.55
C ALA A 59 4.95 -11.09 1.44
N ARG A 60 4.82 -10.25 0.41
CA ARG A 60 5.75 -10.21 -0.72
C ARG A 60 6.90 -9.25 -0.48
N LYS A 61 8.09 -9.64 -0.96
CA LYS A 61 9.27 -8.79 -0.96
C LYS A 61 9.14 -7.72 -2.04
N LYS A 62 9.84 -6.60 -1.84
CA LYS A 62 9.97 -5.52 -2.83
C LYS A 62 10.41 -6.03 -4.21
N SER A 63 11.40 -6.92 -4.25
CA SER A 63 11.91 -7.52 -5.49
C SER A 63 10.82 -8.24 -6.29
N ASP A 64 9.94 -8.96 -5.60
CA ASP A 64 8.88 -9.73 -6.23
C ASP A 64 7.84 -8.78 -6.82
N LEU A 65 7.47 -7.73 -6.08
CA LEU A 65 6.56 -6.71 -6.57
C LEU A 65 7.10 -6.05 -7.85
N LEU A 66 8.37 -5.62 -7.84
CA LEU A 66 8.98 -4.99 -9.02
C LEU A 66 8.98 -5.92 -10.24
N LYS A 67 9.31 -7.21 -10.05
CA LYS A 67 9.24 -8.22 -11.12
C LYS A 67 7.83 -8.44 -11.63
N THR A 68 6.82 -8.49 -10.75
CA THR A 68 5.43 -8.64 -11.19
C THR A 68 4.95 -7.44 -12.00
N VAL A 69 5.33 -6.23 -11.60
CA VAL A 69 4.97 -5.01 -12.32
C VAL A 69 5.70 -4.93 -13.66
N GLU A 70 6.98 -5.29 -13.69
CA GLU A 70 7.75 -5.41 -14.94
C GLU A 70 7.08 -6.38 -15.92
N LYS A 71 6.61 -7.53 -15.43
CA LYS A 71 5.87 -8.49 -16.25
C LYS A 71 4.58 -7.90 -16.80
N ILE A 72 3.79 -7.21 -15.97
CA ILE A 72 2.55 -6.55 -16.40
C ILE A 72 2.84 -5.49 -17.48
N ILE A 73 3.90 -4.70 -17.32
CA ILE A 73 4.30 -3.68 -18.31
C ILE A 73 4.71 -4.33 -19.64
N LYS A 74 5.47 -5.43 -19.58
CA LYS A 74 5.89 -6.19 -20.76
C LYS A 74 4.70 -6.81 -21.49
N ASP A 75 3.75 -7.39 -20.75
CA ASP A 75 2.52 -7.99 -21.29
C ASP A 75 1.62 -6.90 -21.94
N ASP A 76 1.53 -5.73 -21.33
CA ASP A 76 0.81 -4.57 -21.85
C ASP A 76 1.50 -3.89 -23.05
N LYS A 77 2.77 -4.22 -23.35
CA LYS A 77 3.62 -3.57 -24.36
C LYS A 77 3.64 -2.03 -24.24
N ARG A 78 3.54 -1.50 -23.01
CA ARG A 78 3.53 -0.05 -22.77
C ARG A 78 4.92 0.54 -22.94
N ASN A 79 5.00 1.70 -23.58
CA ASN A 79 6.22 2.50 -23.54
C ASN A 79 6.35 3.14 -22.14
N THR A 80 7.43 2.83 -21.44
CA THR A 80 7.67 3.35 -20.09
C THR A 80 9.01 4.06 -20.04
N PRO A 81 9.17 5.08 -19.19
CA PRO A 81 10.46 5.77 -19.02
C PRO A 81 11.49 4.93 -18.25
N PHE A 82 11.16 3.68 -17.93
CA PHE A 82 12.01 2.78 -17.16
C PHE A 82 13.12 2.18 -18.03
N LYS A 83 14.33 2.09 -17.48
CA LYS A 83 15.41 1.33 -18.09
C LYS A 83 15.01 -0.14 -18.15
N ASP A 84 15.07 -0.74 -19.34
CA ASP A 84 14.71 -2.14 -19.62
C ASP A 84 13.25 -2.54 -19.28
N GLY A 85 12.34 -1.55 -19.14
CA GLY A 85 10.93 -1.77 -18.84
C GLY A 85 10.62 -2.13 -17.37
N GLY A 86 11.63 -2.09 -16.49
CA GLY A 86 11.50 -2.46 -15.08
C GLY A 86 11.31 -1.24 -14.15
N PRO A 87 10.26 -1.19 -13.31
CA PRO A 87 10.10 -0.11 -12.34
C PRO A 87 11.27 -0.09 -11.33
N GLY A 88 11.81 1.09 -11.10
CA GLY A 88 12.93 1.29 -10.18
C GLY A 88 12.50 1.60 -8.75
N ASN A 89 13.50 1.89 -7.90
CA ASN A 89 13.28 2.30 -6.51
C ASN A 89 12.39 3.54 -6.38
N GLN A 90 12.52 4.49 -7.29
CA GLN A 90 11.72 5.71 -7.29
C GLN A 90 10.22 5.43 -7.49
N TRP A 91 9.90 4.53 -8.42
CA TRP A 91 8.51 4.10 -8.62
C TRP A 91 7.96 3.41 -7.36
N TYR A 92 8.75 2.53 -6.74
CA TYR A 92 8.35 1.86 -5.50
C TYR A 92 8.05 2.83 -4.37
N SER A 93 8.92 3.83 -4.15
CA SER A 93 8.69 4.87 -3.13
C SER A 93 7.43 5.69 -3.42
N SER A 94 7.22 6.10 -4.67
CA SER A 94 6.00 6.80 -5.07
C SER A 94 4.74 5.94 -4.90
N PHE A 95 4.83 4.65 -5.20
CA PHE A 95 3.73 3.69 -5.04
C PHE A 95 3.32 3.56 -3.57
N LEU A 96 4.28 3.38 -2.65
CA LEU A 96 3.99 3.33 -1.21
C LEU A 96 3.44 4.66 -0.67
N THR A 97 3.92 5.79 -1.18
CA THR A 97 3.41 7.12 -0.80
C THR A 97 1.96 7.32 -1.27
N THR A 98 1.61 6.73 -2.42
CA THR A 98 0.25 6.79 -2.98
C THR A 98 -0.71 5.88 -2.23
N TYR A 99 -0.25 4.72 -1.77
CA TYR A 99 -1.05 3.72 -1.05
C TYR A 99 -0.50 3.47 0.37
N PRO A 100 -0.77 4.36 1.34
CA PRO A 100 -0.21 4.28 2.69
C PRO A 100 -0.71 3.08 3.50
N ILE A 101 -1.73 2.37 3.01
CA ILE A 101 -2.19 1.09 3.58
C ILE A 101 -1.13 -0.01 3.48
N LEU A 102 -0.22 0.10 2.51
CA LEU A 102 0.87 -0.84 2.31
C LEU A 102 2.08 -0.39 3.14
N VAL A 103 2.42 -1.18 4.16
CA VAL A 103 3.59 -0.93 5.00
C VAL A 103 4.57 -2.10 4.84
N GLN A 104 5.83 -1.78 4.59
CA GLN A 104 6.88 -2.78 4.58
C GLN A 104 7.13 -3.26 6.01
N ARG A 105 6.94 -4.56 6.24
CA ARG A 105 7.28 -5.20 7.52
C ARG A 105 8.63 -5.90 7.39
N THR A 106 9.47 -5.71 8.38
CA THR A 106 10.67 -6.53 8.59
C THR A 106 10.24 -7.82 9.27
N ALA A 107 10.65 -8.97 8.72
CA ALA A 107 10.48 -10.23 9.43
C ALA A 107 11.30 -10.18 10.71
N GLU A 108 10.68 -10.50 11.85
CA GLU A 108 11.41 -10.69 13.10
C GLU A 108 12.33 -11.90 12.95
N SER A 109 13.55 -11.81 13.49
CA SER A 109 14.43 -12.97 13.56
C SER A 109 13.75 -14.03 14.43
N ILE A 110 13.85 -15.30 14.01
CA ILE A 110 13.38 -16.41 14.82
C ILE A 110 14.27 -16.43 16.07
N ASN A 111 13.69 -16.09 17.23
CA ASN A 111 14.41 -16.15 18.51
C ASN A 111 14.91 -17.59 18.72
N MET A 112 16.13 -17.75 19.24
CA MET A 112 16.74 -19.07 19.50
C MET A 112 15.83 -19.97 20.34
N GLY A 113 15.07 -19.40 21.30
CA GLY A 113 14.08 -20.17 22.07
C GLY A 113 12.93 -20.79 21.25
N ARG A 114 12.61 -20.25 20.07
CA ARG A 114 11.67 -20.87 19.11
C ARG A 114 12.32 -21.94 18.24
N ALA A 115 13.64 -21.88 18.06
CA ALA A 115 14.40 -22.86 17.26
C ALA A 115 14.83 -24.07 18.12
N VAL A 116 15.10 -23.86 19.40
CA VAL A 116 15.47 -24.87 20.39
C VAL A 116 14.20 -25.42 21.05
N ILE A 117 13.32 -26.01 20.26
CA ILE A 117 12.16 -26.75 20.78
C ILE A 117 12.53 -28.23 20.75
N THR A 118 12.74 -28.83 21.93
CA THR A 118 12.94 -30.28 22.08
C THR A 118 11.60 -30.99 22.27
N GLU A 119 11.55 -32.30 22.00
CA GLU A 119 10.35 -33.11 22.21
C GLU A 119 9.86 -33.06 23.67
N GLU A 120 10.80 -33.10 24.61
CA GLU A 120 10.54 -33.03 26.05
C GLU A 120 9.79 -31.74 26.42
N TYR A 121 10.20 -30.61 25.84
CA TYR A 121 9.58 -29.31 26.06
C TYR A 121 8.15 -29.24 25.50
N ILE A 122 7.90 -29.88 24.35
CA ILE A 122 6.53 -29.96 23.80
C ILE A 122 5.65 -30.80 24.73
N ARG A 123 6.15 -31.96 25.18
CA ARG A 123 5.40 -32.86 26.09
C ARG A 123 5.11 -32.20 27.44
N SER A 124 6.06 -31.47 28.02
CA SER A 124 5.85 -30.75 29.28
C SER A 124 4.79 -29.66 29.13
N TRP A 125 4.84 -28.88 28.05
CA TRP A 125 3.86 -27.85 27.76
C TRP A 125 2.42 -28.40 27.67
N PHE A 126 2.20 -29.52 26.97
CA PHE A 126 0.88 -30.15 26.91
C PHE A 126 0.40 -30.67 28.28
N THR A 127 1.33 -31.15 29.11
CA THR A 127 1.03 -31.63 30.46
C THR A 127 0.60 -30.48 31.38
N GLU A 128 1.35 -29.36 31.34
CA GLU A 128 1.00 -28.13 32.04
C GLU A 128 -0.34 -27.58 31.60
N LEU A 129 -0.59 -27.54 30.28
CA LEU A 129 -1.85 -27.08 29.71
C LEU A 129 -3.04 -27.90 30.20
N ARG A 130 -2.93 -29.24 30.22
CA ARG A 130 -3.96 -30.11 30.79
C ARG A 130 -4.20 -29.83 32.27
N SER A 131 -3.15 -29.69 33.06
CA SER A 131 -3.25 -29.39 34.49
C SER A 131 -3.90 -28.03 34.77
N PHE A 132 -3.68 -27.05 33.89
CA PHE A 132 -4.26 -25.72 33.98
C PHE A 132 -5.76 -25.76 33.65
N CYS A 133 -6.14 -26.44 32.56
CA CYS A 133 -7.54 -26.61 32.18
C CYS A 133 -8.33 -27.32 33.30
N GLN A 134 -7.78 -28.36 33.91
CA GLN A 134 -8.44 -29.07 35.01
C GLN A 134 -8.60 -28.19 36.27
N ARG A 135 -7.62 -27.33 36.58
CA ARG A 135 -7.71 -26.39 37.70
C ARG A 135 -8.74 -25.28 37.52
N LYS A 136 -9.05 -24.89 36.28
CA LYS A 136 -10.01 -23.82 35.96
C LYS A 136 -11.46 -24.29 35.75
N ILE A 137 -11.70 -25.61 35.80
CA ILE A 137 -13.04 -26.22 35.64
C ILE A 137 -13.71 -26.48 37.01
N VAL A 138 -13.12 -25.98 38.11
CA VAL A 138 -13.74 -25.89 39.45
C VAL A 138 -13.99 -24.43 39.76
#